data_AF-A0A6N4XSG8-F1
#
_entry.id   AF-A0A6N4XSG8-F1
#
_cell.length_a   1.000
_cell.length_b   1.000
_cell.length_c   1.000
_cell.angle_alpha   90.00
_cell.angle_beta   90.00
_cell.angle_gamma   90.00
#
_symmetry.space_group_name_H-M   'P 1'
#
loop_
_entity.id
_entity.type
_entity.pdbx_description
1 polymer ?
#
loop_
_entity_poly.entity_id
_entity_poly.type
_entity_poly.pdbx_seq_one_letter_code
_entity_poly.pdbx_strand_id
1 'polypeptide(L)'
;MEVSSVKGFFLRYVLMPLIAIIMMVILGVIRKNTPSIKIKTIIVYILLGSLCLSIPGFLGFAGNLFNPYWYLIAQMYSLLVGIAHVNLLDKFFKKHIDSLGITLLFEALLSIICITFGGYFFTLLFDWMSHGMGNAPMAATSIFIFIVPLVFYYSYIQFISIPFDIYKTWKYSPDQKLPDFAGADFDKLMVLNVELSKSLEDSNRFRIKAKTLPTGITFGDWFYRVVDDYNHKNPTSIIHLTDQEEESYYWIFYTKKSFFSLRKYIDFDQDIAANEILENDIVICKRVIQHEEEGAKRTS
;
A
#
# COMPACT_ATOMS: atom_id res chain seq x y z
N MET A 1 36.69 -39.80 -6.19
CA MET A 1 35.21 -39.93 -6.20
C MET A 1 34.75 -39.91 -4.75
N GLU A 2 33.66 -39.21 -4.40
CA GLU A 2 32.77 -39.41 -3.22
C GLU A 2 32.35 -38.15 -2.43
N VAL A 3 33.13 -37.07 -2.36
CA VAL A 3 32.70 -35.87 -1.59
C VAL A 3 31.62 -35.02 -2.30
N SER A 4 31.52 -35.11 -3.64
CA SER A 4 30.43 -34.47 -4.41
C SER A 4 29.11 -35.25 -4.32
N SER A 5 29.16 -36.56 -4.07
CA SER A 5 28.00 -37.45 -4.07
C SER A 5 27.14 -37.25 -2.83
N VAL A 6 27.76 -37.17 -1.64
CA VAL A 6 27.02 -37.01 -0.38
C VAL A 6 26.36 -35.63 -0.29
N LYS A 7 27.07 -34.56 -0.69
CA LYS A 7 26.50 -33.20 -0.72
C LYS A 7 25.35 -33.10 -1.72
N GLY A 8 25.51 -33.65 -2.93
CA GLY A 8 24.47 -33.66 -3.96
C GLY A 8 23.25 -34.49 -3.55
N PHE A 9 23.47 -35.65 -2.95
CA PHE A 9 22.40 -36.50 -2.42
C PHE A 9 21.65 -35.81 -1.28
N PHE A 10 22.38 -35.20 -0.34
CA PHE A 10 21.78 -34.45 0.77
C PHE A 10 20.93 -33.27 0.27
N LEU A 11 21.47 -32.46 -0.65
CA LEU A 11 20.77 -31.29 -1.18
C LEU A 11 19.53 -31.67 -2.01
N ARG A 12 19.62 -32.76 -2.78
CA ARG A 12 18.54 -33.19 -3.68
C ARG A 12 17.44 -33.95 -2.95
N TYR A 13 17.77 -34.83 -2.01
CA TYR A 13 16.80 -35.77 -1.44
C TYR A 13 16.53 -35.60 0.06
N VAL A 14 17.46 -35.03 0.84
CA VAL A 14 17.34 -34.95 2.32
C VAL A 14 16.87 -33.56 2.77
N LEU A 15 17.33 -32.50 2.10
CA LEU A 15 17.00 -31.13 2.45
C LEU A 15 15.48 -30.84 2.36
N MET A 16 14.81 -31.33 1.30
CA MET A 16 13.37 -31.11 1.11
C MET A 16 12.51 -31.75 2.19
N PRO A 17 12.70 -33.04 2.58
CA PRO A 17 12.05 -33.62 3.76
C PRO A 17 12.34 -32.88 5.07
N LEU A 18 13.56 -32.38 5.27
CA LEU A 18 13.91 -31.61 6.47
C LEU A 18 13.11 -30.30 6.54
N ILE A 19 13.05 -29.57 5.42
CA ILE A 19 12.21 -28.37 5.29
C ILE A 19 10.73 -28.73 5.54
N ALA A 20 10.24 -29.87 5.04
CA ALA A 20 8.88 -30.36 5.31
C ALA A 20 8.58 -30.44 6.80
N ILE A 21 9.49 -31.08 7.55
CA ILE A 21 9.33 -31.30 8.99
C ILE A 21 9.32 -29.97 9.73
N ILE A 22 10.28 -29.09 9.45
CA ILE A 22 10.36 -27.76 10.07
C ILE A 22 9.07 -26.98 9.81
N MET A 23 8.62 -26.95 8.57
CA MET A 23 7.43 -26.19 8.17
C MET A 23 6.14 -26.79 8.76
N MET A 24 6.04 -28.11 8.87
CA MET A 24 4.93 -28.77 9.57
C MET A 24 4.93 -28.49 11.07
N VAL A 25 6.10 -28.41 11.71
CA VAL A 25 6.21 -28.03 13.12
C VAL A 25 5.72 -26.59 13.31
N ILE A 26 6.15 -25.65 12.47
CA ILE A 26 5.71 -24.24 12.53
C ILE A 26 4.19 -24.15 12.35
N LEU A 27 3.63 -24.81 11.33
CA LEU A 27 2.17 -24.87 11.13
C LEU A 27 1.45 -25.52 12.32
N GLY A 28 2.04 -26.54 12.93
CA GLY A 28 1.53 -27.19 14.13
C GLY A 28 1.48 -26.26 15.35
N VAL A 29 2.49 -25.41 15.51
CA VAL A 29 2.55 -24.38 16.57
C VAL A 29 1.49 -23.31 16.34
N ILE A 30 1.37 -22.78 15.12
CA ILE A 30 0.34 -21.78 14.77
C ILE A 30 -1.07 -22.38 14.99
N ARG A 31 -1.27 -23.63 14.55
CA ARG A 31 -2.52 -24.39 14.73
C ARG A 31 -2.89 -24.58 16.19
N LYS A 32 -1.94 -24.66 17.13
CA LYS A 32 -2.25 -24.85 18.56
C LYS A 32 -3.21 -23.77 19.07
N ASN A 33 -3.13 -22.57 18.50
CA ASN A 33 -3.98 -21.43 18.84
C ASN A 33 -5.31 -21.40 18.03
N THR A 34 -5.50 -22.33 17.09
CA THR A 34 -6.67 -22.43 16.19
C THR A 34 -7.09 -23.91 16.00
N PRO A 35 -7.58 -24.59 17.07
CA PRO A 35 -7.75 -26.06 17.10
C PRO A 35 -8.83 -26.60 16.16
N SER A 36 -9.69 -25.73 15.62
CA SER A 36 -10.77 -26.06 14.67
C SER A 36 -10.24 -26.58 13.33
N ILE A 37 -9.02 -26.21 12.93
CA ILE A 37 -8.36 -26.73 11.73
C ILE A 37 -7.78 -28.12 12.04
N LYS A 38 -8.16 -29.15 11.28
CA LYS A 38 -7.60 -30.51 11.43
C LYS A 38 -6.24 -30.62 10.72
N ILE A 39 -5.23 -31.20 11.37
CA ILE A 39 -3.89 -31.38 10.76
C ILE A 39 -3.94 -32.21 9.47
N LYS A 40 -4.83 -33.21 9.41
CA LYS A 40 -5.04 -34.02 8.21
C LYS A 40 -5.45 -33.17 7.01
N THR A 41 -6.28 -32.14 7.22
CA THR A 41 -6.70 -31.20 6.17
C THR A 41 -5.51 -30.41 5.64
N ILE A 42 -4.63 -29.91 6.52
CA ILE A 42 -3.41 -29.20 6.13
C ILE A 42 -2.49 -30.10 5.29
N ILE A 43 -2.24 -31.33 5.75
CA ILE A 43 -1.37 -32.29 5.05
C ILE A 43 -1.93 -32.61 3.66
N VAL A 44 -3.23 -32.94 3.57
CA VAL A 44 -3.89 -33.25 2.30
C VAL A 44 -3.87 -32.04 1.37
N TYR A 45 -4.09 -30.84 1.90
CA TYR A 45 -4.05 -29.60 1.13
C TYR A 45 -2.66 -29.34 0.54
N ILE A 46 -1.61 -29.45 1.35
CA ILE A 46 -0.22 -29.27 0.89
C ILE A 46 0.09 -30.29 -0.20
N LEU A 47 -0.25 -31.56 0.01
CA LEU A 47 0.07 -32.63 -0.91
C LEU A 47 -0.65 -32.44 -2.26
N LEU A 48 -1.95 -32.16 -2.25
CA LEU A 48 -2.72 -31.90 -3.46
C LEU A 48 -2.29 -30.60 -4.15
N GLY A 49 -2.09 -29.52 -3.39
CA GLY A 49 -1.66 -28.24 -3.94
C GLY A 49 -0.29 -28.31 -4.60
N SER A 50 0.65 -29.00 -3.97
CA SER A 50 2.00 -29.24 -4.52
C SER A 50 1.94 -30.12 -5.78
N LEU A 51 1.10 -31.16 -5.78
CA LEU A 51 0.94 -32.03 -6.93
C LEU A 51 0.33 -31.27 -8.11
N CYS A 52 -0.72 -30.47 -7.90
CA CYS A 52 -1.30 -29.59 -8.91
C CYS A 52 -0.26 -28.62 -9.48
N LEU A 53 0.53 -27.97 -8.63
CA LEU A 53 1.59 -27.06 -9.07
C LEU A 53 2.69 -27.73 -9.91
N SER A 54 2.92 -29.02 -9.70
CA SER A 54 3.94 -29.78 -10.43
C SER A 54 3.51 -30.24 -11.83
N ILE A 55 2.22 -30.16 -12.17
CA ILE A 55 1.67 -30.65 -13.46
C ILE A 55 2.41 -30.07 -14.68
N PRO A 56 2.75 -28.76 -14.76
CA PRO A 56 3.48 -28.26 -15.92
C PRO A 56 4.89 -28.83 -16.04
N GLY A 57 5.43 -29.52 -15.03
CA GLY A 57 6.66 -30.32 -15.14
C GLY A 57 6.57 -31.38 -16.24
N PHE A 58 5.37 -31.85 -16.58
CA PHE A 58 5.18 -32.76 -17.73
C PHE A 58 5.56 -32.13 -19.07
N LEU A 59 5.50 -30.79 -19.19
CA LEU A 59 5.96 -30.05 -20.37
C LEU A 59 7.49 -30.10 -20.54
N GLY A 60 8.20 -30.77 -19.63
CA GLY A 60 9.62 -31.09 -19.77
C GLY A 60 9.97 -31.88 -21.03
N PHE A 61 9.00 -32.49 -21.73
CA PHE A 61 9.25 -33.07 -23.06
C PHE A 61 9.86 -32.06 -24.05
N ALA A 62 9.65 -30.75 -23.84
CA ALA A 62 10.24 -29.69 -24.66
C ALA A 62 11.74 -29.49 -24.40
N GLY A 63 12.28 -30.01 -23.28
CA GLY A 63 13.69 -29.89 -22.89
C GLY A 63 14.21 -28.45 -22.97
N ASN A 64 15.23 -28.24 -23.81
CA ASN A 64 15.84 -26.91 -24.02
C ASN A 64 14.90 -25.88 -24.65
N LEU A 65 13.84 -26.32 -25.36
CA LEU A 65 12.86 -25.43 -26.00
C LEU A 65 11.76 -24.97 -25.04
N PHE A 66 11.84 -25.32 -23.75
CA PHE A 66 10.87 -24.90 -22.75
C PHE A 66 10.75 -23.37 -22.66
N ASN A 67 11.84 -22.64 -22.85
CA ASN A 67 11.86 -21.18 -22.85
C ASN A 67 11.73 -20.63 -24.29
N PRO A 68 10.90 -19.61 -24.56
CA PRO A 68 10.03 -18.88 -23.62
C PRO A 68 8.59 -19.37 -23.55
N TYR A 69 8.07 -19.99 -24.60
CA TYR A 69 6.62 -20.19 -24.74
C TYR A 69 6.03 -21.20 -23.75
N TRP A 70 6.68 -22.35 -23.54
CA TRP A 70 6.20 -23.34 -22.55
C TRP A 70 6.33 -22.82 -21.12
N TYR A 71 7.37 -22.03 -20.84
CA TYR A 71 7.53 -21.33 -19.59
C TYR A 71 6.37 -20.36 -19.31
N LEU A 72 5.96 -19.55 -20.29
CA LEU A 72 4.80 -18.65 -20.17
C LEU A 72 3.49 -19.42 -19.97
N ILE A 73 3.31 -20.54 -20.67
CA ILE A 73 2.13 -21.41 -20.47
C ILE A 73 2.11 -21.97 -19.06
N ALA A 74 3.25 -22.44 -18.54
CA ALA A 74 3.38 -22.92 -17.17
C ALA A 74 3.09 -21.81 -16.15
N GLN A 75 3.53 -20.57 -16.41
CA GLN A 75 3.17 -19.41 -15.58
C GLN A 75 1.66 -19.14 -15.57
N MET A 76 1.02 -19.11 -16.74
CA MET A 76 -0.43 -18.88 -16.82
C MET A 76 -1.21 -19.97 -16.09
N TYR A 77 -0.79 -21.23 -16.23
CA TYR A 77 -1.35 -22.33 -15.45
C TYR A 77 -1.17 -22.12 -13.94
N SER A 78 0.04 -21.83 -13.47
CA SER A 78 0.32 -21.60 -12.05
C SER A 78 -0.43 -20.40 -11.48
N LEU A 79 -0.68 -19.36 -12.28
CA LEU A 79 -1.53 -18.23 -11.89
C LEU A 79 -2.98 -18.66 -11.65
N LEU A 80 -3.55 -19.46 -12.56
CA LEU A 80 -4.92 -20.01 -12.40
C LEU A 80 -5.03 -20.89 -11.15
N VAL A 81 -4.02 -21.74 -10.90
CA VAL A 81 -3.93 -22.54 -9.68
C VAL A 81 -3.81 -21.63 -8.44
N GLY A 82 -3.09 -20.51 -8.53
CA GLY A 82 -3.01 -19.51 -7.47
C GLY A 82 -4.36 -18.85 -7.15
N ILE A 83 -5.15 -18.52 -8.17
CA ILE A 83 -6.52 -17.98 -7.98
C ILE A 83 -7.40 -19.02 -7.27
N ALA A 84 -7.34 -20.28 -7.71
CA ALA A 84 -8.07 -21.37 -7.05
C ALA A 84 -7.61 -21.56 -5.60
N HIS A 85 -6.30 -21.48 -5.35
CA HIS A 85 -5.71 -21.61 -4.01
C HIS A 85 -6.24 -20.56 -3.04
N VAL A 86 -6.27 -19.27 -3.41
CA VAL A 86 -6.84 -18.20 -2.56
C VAL A 86 -8.31 -18.47 -2.22
N ASN A 87 -9.12 -18.89 -3.19
CA ASN A 87 -10.54 -19.21 -2.95
C ASN A 87 -10.71 -20.43 -2.01
N LEU A 88 -9.82 -21.41 -2.11
CA LEU A 88 -9.84 -22.58 -1.22
C LEU A 88 -9.34 -22.24 0.20
N LEU A 89 -8.36 -21.34 0.32
CA LEU A 89 -7.87 -20.86 1.62
C LEU A 89 -8.99 -20.20 2.42
N ASP A 90 -9.73 -19.29 1.78
CA ASP A 90 -10.88 -18.60 2.38
C ASP A 90 -11.93 -19.61 2.88
N LYS A 91 -12.23 -20.62 2.07
CA LYS A 91 -13.22 -21.66 2.38
C LYS A 91 -12.79 -22.63 3.50
N PHE A 92 -11.55 -23.08 3.51
CA PHE A 92 -11.10 -24.14 4.43
C PHE A 92 -10.49 -23.63 5.73
N PHE A 93 -9.80 -22.48 5.70
CA PHE A 93 -8.96 -22.05 6.82
C PHE A 93 -9.36 -20.70 7.39
N LYS A 94 -9.64 -19.69 6.56
CA LYS A 94 -9.86 -18.31 7.03
C LYS A 94 -11.00 -18.16 8.04
N LYS A 95 -12.10 -18.90 7.86
CA LYS A 95 -13.26 -18.89 8.80
C LYS A 95 -12.90 -19.31 10.23
N HIS A 96 -11.74 -19.92 10.42
CA HIS A 96 -11.31 -20.51 11.69
C HIS A 96 -10.29 -19.66 12.46
N ILE A 97 -9.87 -18.51 11.91
CA ILE A 97 -8.82 -17.66 12.48
C ILE A 97 -9.31 -16.21 12.54
N ASP A 98 -9.44 -15.67 13.75
CA ASP A 98 -10.04 -14.34 13.96
C ASP A 98 -9.05 -13.18 13.70
N SER A 99 -7.74 -13.42 13.85
CA SER A 99 -6.71 -12.38 13.65
C SER A 99 -6.20 -12.35 12.22
N LEU A 100 -6.37 -11.21 11.54
CA LEU A 100 -5.89 -10.99 10.17
C LEU A 100 -4.40 -11.28 10.01
N GLY A 101 -3.56 -10.84 10.96
CA GLY A 101 -2.11 -11.06 10.91
C GLY A 101 -1.74 -12.54 11.01
N ILE A 102 -2.41 -13.30 11.87
CA ILE A 102 -2.18 -14.75 12.00
C ILE A 102 -2.67 -15.49 10.75
N THR A 103 -3.82 -15.10 10.20
CA THR A 103 -4.35 -15.64 8.95
C THR A 103 -3.37 -15.42 7.80
N LEU A 104 -2.88 -14.19 7.61
CA LEU A 104 -1.91 -13.86 6.57
C LEU A 104 -0.64 -14.69 6.72
N LEU A 105 -0.08 -14.79 7.94
CA LEU A 105 1.11 -15.59 8.20
C LEU A 105 0.88 -17.07 7.89
N PHE A 106 -0.25 -17.62 8.32
CA PHE A 106 -0.61 -19.02 8.08
C PHE A 106 -0.77 -19.31 6.58
N GLU A 107 -1.54 -18.49 5.86
CA GLU A 107 -1.79 -18.63 4.42
C GLU A 107 -0.52 -18.45 3.59
N ALA A 108 0.31 -17.45 3.94
CA ALA A 108 1.61 -17.23 3.30
C ALA A 108 2.53 -18.44 3.50
N LEU A 109 2.62 -18.95 4.73
CA LEU A 109 3.45 -20.11 5.05
C LEU A 109 2.97 -21.36 4.29
N LEU A 110 1.65 -21.61 4.27
CA LEU A 110 1.06 -22.72 3.52
C LEU A 110 1.38 -22.62 2.02
N SER A 111 1.30 -21.42 1.46
CA SER A 111 1.59 -21.14 0.05
C SER A 111 3.07 -21.38 -0.29
N ILE A 112 3.99 -20.93 0.58
CA ILE A 112 5.44 -21.15 0.42
C ILE A 112 5.76 -22.65 0.46
N ILE A 113 5.09 -23.41 1.33
CA ILE A 113 5.23 -24.87 1.39
C ILE A 113 4.76 -25.50 0.07
N CYS A 114 3.58 -25.13 -0.43
CA CYS A 114 3.08 -25.63 -1.72
C CYS A 114 4.04 -25.31 -2.88
N ILE A 115 4.63 -24.11 -2.93
CA ILE A 115 5.63 -23.74 -3.94
C ILE A 115 6.89 -24.59 -3.79
N THR A 116 7.36 -24.81 -2.56
CA THR A 116 8.60 -25.57 -2.30
C THR A 116 8.45 -27.03 -2.73
N PHE A 117 7.38 -27.71 -2.29
CA PHE A 117 7.12 -29.10 -2.66
C PHE A 117 6.68 -29.23 -4.11
N GLY A 118 5.84 -28.32 -4.60
CA GLY A 118 5.42 -28.29 -5.99
C GLY A 118 6.59 -28.08 -6.94
N GLY A 119 7.51 -27.16 -6.62
CA GLY A 119 8.75 -26.95 -7.36
C GLY A 119 9.69 -28.14 -7.31
N TYR A 120 9.83 -28.80 -6.16
CA TYR A 120 10.59 -30.04 -6.08
C TYR A 120 10.01 -31.13 -7.00
N PHE A 121 8.71 -31.43 -6.90
CA PHE A 121 8.06 -32.41 -7.77
C PHE A 121 8.10 -32.00 -9.25
N PHE A 122 7.95 -30.71 -9.54
CA PHE A 122 8.10 -30.17 -10.88
C PHE A 122 9.48 -30.52 -11.44
N THR A 123 10.57 -30.27 -10.69
CA THR A 123 11.92 -30.56 -11.18
C THR A 123 12.13 -32.04 -11.48
N LEU A 124 11.60 -32.93 -10.63
CA LEU A 124 11.66 -34.37 -10.85
C LEU A 124 10.88 -34.80 -12.10
N LEU A 125 9.66 -34.29 -12.28
CA LEU A 125 8.84 -34.56 -13.46
C LEU A 125 9.48 -34.02 -14.74
N PHE A 126 10.03 -32.81 -14.68
CA PHE A 126 10.70 -32.19 -15.81
C PHE A 126 11.95 -32.96 -16.22
N ASP A 127 12.84 -33.30 -15.28
CA ASP A 127 14.05 -34.09 -15.55
C ASP A 127 13.69 -35.45 -16.16
N TRP A 128 12.63 -36.09 -15.65
CA TRP A 128 12.16 -37.38 -16.16
C TRP A 128 11.66 -37.26 -17.61
N MET A 129 10.78 -36.28 -17.88
CA MET A 129 10.19 -36.06 -19.21
C MET A 129 11.18 -35.55 -20.24
N SER A 130 12.16 -34.78 -19.81
CA SER A 130 13.21 -34.24 -20.69
C SER A 130 14.37 -35.20 -20.94
N HIS A 131 14.38 -36.35 -20.25
CA HIS A 131 15.51 -37.28 -20.24
C HIS A 131 16.84 -36.60 -19.85
N GLY A 132 16.76 -35.63 -18.93
CA GLY A 132 17.90 -34.83 -18.47
C GLY A 132 18.33 -33.69 -19.41
N MET A 133 17.55 -33.39 -20.46
CA MET A 133 17.83 -32.27 -21.36
C MET A 133 17.15 -30.98 -20.89
N GLY A 134 17.92 -29.92 -20.66
CA GLY A 134 17.38 -28.63 -20.22
C GLY A 134 17.58 -28.37 -18.75
N ASN A 135 17.04 -27.24 -18.29
CA ASN A 135 17.30 -26.71 -16.96
C ASN A 135 16.03 -26.80 -16.11
N ALA A 136 15.82 -27.95 -15.45
CA ALA A 136 14.64 -28.18 -14.62
C ALA A 136 14.49 -27.15 -13.47
N PRO A 137 15.54 -26.76 -12.73
CA PRO A 137 15.44 -25.70 -11.73
C PRO A 137 14.96 -24.37 -12.32
N MET A 138 15.48 -23.98 -13.49
CA MET A 138 15.04 -22.75 -14.17
C MET A 138 13.58 -22.86 -14.62
N ALA A 139 13.18 -23.99 -15.19
CA ALA A 139 11.80 -24.24 -15.60
C ALA A 139 10.83 -24.18 -14.40
N ALA A 140 11.21 -24.75 -13.25
CA ALA A 140 10.39 -24.75 -12.04
C ALA A 140 10.12 -23.33 -11.49
N THR A 141 10.95 -22.33 -11.80
CA THR A 141 10.68 -20.94 -11.38
C THR A 141 9.39 -20.37 -11.98
N SER A 142 8.84 -20.98 -13.05
CA SER A 142 7.56 -20.57 -13.63
C SER A 142 6.41 -20.63 -12.62
N ILE A 143 6.51 -21.48 -11.59
CA ILE A 143 5.43 -21.62 -10.61
C ILE A 143 5.38 -20.47 -9.60
N PHE A 144 6.40 -19.61 -9.50
CA PHE A 144 6.42 -18.53 -8.51
C PHE A 144 5.26 -17.54 -8.67
N ILE A 145 4.72 -17.40 -9.88
CA ILE A 145 3.54 -16.56 -10.13
C ILE A 145 2.29 -17.03 -9.37
N PHE A 146 2.28 -18.26 -8.84
CA PHE A 146 1.26 -18.80 -7.93
C PHE A 146 1.01 -17.90 -6.71
N ILE A 147 2.02 -17.18 -6.22
CA ILE A 147 1.86 -16.32 -5.03
C ILE A 147 1.15 -14.99 -5.33
N VAL A 148 1.11 -14.58 -6.60
CA VAL A 148 0.61 -13.25 -7.00
C VAL A 148 -0.86 -13.02 -6.60
N PRO A 149 -1.79 -13.98 -6.81
CA PRO A 149 -3.18 -13.81 -6.36
C PRO A 149 -3.31 -13.58 -4.85
N LEU A 150 -2.48 -14.24 -4.03
CA LEU A 150 -2.50 -14.09 -2.58
C LEU A 150 -2.02 -12.69 -2.17
N VAL A 151 -0.91 -12.23 -2.75
CA VAL A 151 -0.38 -10.88 -2.51
C VAL A 151 -1.41 -9.84 -2.92
N PHE A 152 -1.98 -9.98 -4.12
CA PHE A 152 -3.01 -9.07 -4.62
C PHE A 152 -4.22 -9.01 -3.68
N TYR A 153 -4.70 -10.16 -3.19
CA TYR A 153 -5.83 -10.25 -2.28
C TYR A 153 -5.61 -9.45 -0.98
N TYR A 154 -4.46 -9.65 -0.32
CA TYR A 154 -4.17 -8.94 0.92
C TYR A 154 -3.82 -7.47 0.70
N SER A 155 -3.14 -7.14 -0.40
CA SER A 155 -2.93 -5.73 -0.79
C SER A 155 -4.25 -5.02 -1.02
N TYR A 156 -5.23 -5.68 -1.66
CA TYR A 156 -6.56 -5.15 -1.88
C TYR A 156 -7.31 -4.92 -0.56
N ILE A 157 -7.31 -5.91 0.34
CA ILE A 157 -7.92 -5.76 1.69
C ILE A 157 -7.29 -4.60 2.45
N GLN A 158 -5.96 -4.49 2.43
CA GLN A 158 -5.27 -3.41 3.11
C GLN A 158 -5.64 -2.06 2.49
N PHE A 159 -5.70 -1.96 1.17
CA PHE A 159 -6.07 -0.76 0.44
C PHE A 159 -7.47 -0.26 0.80
N ILE A 160 -8.49 -1.15 0.81
CA ILE A 160 -9.87 -0.77 1.17
C ILE A 160 -10.05 -0.50 2.66
N SER A 161 -9.13 -0.99 3.50
CA SER A 161 -9.16 -0.77 4.96
C SER A 161 -8.55 0.57 5.39
N ILE A 162 -7.90 1.29 4.47
CA ILE A 162 -7.38 2.63 4.76
C ILE A 162 -8.61 3.53 4.99
N PRO A 163 -8.80 4.07 6.21
CA PRO A 163 -9.91 4.97 6.46
C PRO A 163 -9.75 6.21 5.58
N PHE A 164 -10.86 6.75 5.10
CA PHE A 164 -10.84 8.10 4.55
C PHE A 164 -10.44 9.05 5.69
N ASP A 165 -9.39 9.82 5.48
CA ASP A 165 -8.97 10.81 6.46
C ASP A 165 -10.09 11.86 6.60
N ILE A 166 -10.79 11.87 7.73
CA ILE A 166 -11.75 12.93 8.07
C ILE A 166 -10.92 14.12 8.54
N TYR A 167 -10.62 15.04 7.62
CA TYR A 167 -9.89 16.25 7.95
C TYR A 167 -10.81 17.27 8.63
N LYS A 168 -10.27 17.96 9.64
CA LYS A 168 -10.89 19.20 10.11
C LYS A 168 -10.85 20.21 8.96
N THR A 169 -11.98 20.83 8.67
CA THR A 169 -12.09 21.90 7.67
C THR A 169 -12.25 23.25 8.34
N TRP A 170 -11.48 24.23 7.91
CA TRP A 170 -11.64 25.62 8.35
C TRP A 170 -12.74 26.30 7.53
N LYS A 171 -13.68 26.99 8.18
CA LYS A 171 -14.73 27.79 7.53
C LYS A 171 -14.58 29.23 7.99
N TYR A 172 -14.63 30.18 7.06
CA TYR A 172 -14.70 31.59 7.40
C TYR A 172 -15.99 31.87 8.19
N SER A 173 -15.89 32.70 9.23
CA SER A 173 -17.06 33.19 9.97
C SER A 173 -17.16 34.71 9.82
N PRO A 174 -18.32 35.27 9.44
CA PRO A 174 -18.50 36.73 9.37
C PRO A 174 -18.22 37.46 10.70
N ASP A 175 -18.40 36.77 11.83
CA ASP A 175 -18.14 37.30 13.16
C ASP A 175 -16.65 37.25 13.57
N GLN A 176 -15.79 36.67 12.74
CA GLN A 176 -14.37 36.50 13.03
C GLN A 176 -13.66 37.85 13.02
N LYS A 177 -13.21 38.28 14.19
CA LYS A 177 -12.39 39.48 14.33
C LYS A 177 -10.98 39.20 13.83
N LEU A 178 -10.38 40.20 13.18
CA LEU A 178 -8.96 40.13 12.83
C LEU A 178 -8.13 39.94 14.12
N PRO A 179 -7.16 39.01 14.12
CA PRO A 179 -6.31 38.78 15.28
C PRO A 179 -5.56 40.07 15.65
N ASP A 180 -5.55 40.41 16.95
CA ASP A 180 -4.79 41.54 17.47
C ASP A 180 -3.34 41.13 17.70
N PHE A 181 -2.41 41.94 17.17
CA PHE A 181 -0.97 41.71 17.28
C PHE A 181 -0.35 42.52 18.43
N ALA A 182 -1.17 43.09 19.31
CA ALA A 182 -0.72 43.79 20.50
C ALA A 182 0.16 42.87 21.37
N GLY A 183 1.47 43.12 21.40
CA GLY A 183 2.47 42.34 22.14
C GLY A 183 3.22 41.27 21.32
N ALA A 184 3.02 41.22 19.99
CA ALA A 184 3.77 40.33 19.12
C ALA A 184 5.27 40.67 19.06
N ASP A 185 6.11 39.64 19.17
CA ASP A 185 7.56 39.73 19.02
C ASP A 185 7.94 39.75 17.53
N PHE A 186 7.98 40.95 16.95
CA PHE A 186 8.25 41.16 15.52
C PHE A 186 9.67 40.74 15.10
N ASP A 187 10.59 40.50 16.05
CA ASP A 187 11.95 40.03 15.76
C ASP A 187 11.98 38.54 15.35
N LYS A 188 10.88 37.80 15.59
CA LYS A 188 10.73 36.38 15.25
C LYS A 188 9.88 36.12 14.01
N LEU A 189 9.64 37.14 13.18
CA LEU A 189 8.87 36.97 11.95
C LEU A 189 9.56 35.99 10.99
N MET A 190 8.78 35.07 10.45
CA MET A 190 9.21 34.18 9.36
C MET A 190 8.28 34.30 8.16
N VAL A 191 8.77 33.91 6.98
CA VAL A 191 8.00 33.98 5.73
C VAL A 191 7.52 32.59 5.32
N LEU A 192 6.24 32.48 5.00
CA LEU A 192 5.63 31.28 4.41
C LEU A 192 5.18 31.55 2.97
N ASN A 193 5.21 30.51 2.16
CA ASN A 193 4.67 30.53 0.81
C ASN A 193 3.29 29.86 0.81
N VAL A 194 2.24 30.63 0.60
CA VAL A 194 0.86 30.13 0.53
C VAL A 194 0.46 29.93 -0.92
N GLU A 195 0.01 28.73 -1.27
CA GLU A 195 -0.45 28.38 -2.61
C GLU A 195 -1.95 28.08 -2.59
N LEU A 196 -2.73 28.85 -3.35
CA LEU A 196 -4.21 28.78 -3.36
C LEU A 196 -4.80 29.21 -4.73
N SER A 197 -6.06 28.87 -4.99
CA SER A 197 -6.86 29.33 -6.15
C SER A 197 -7.75 30.53 -5.76
N LYS A 198 -8.00 31.46 -6.68
CA LYS A 198 -8.80 32.67 -6.40
C LYS A 198 -10.29 32.39 -6.29
N SER A 199 -10.82 31.56 -7.18
CA SER A 199 -12.21 31.11 -7.22
C SER A 199 -12.27 29.59 -7.47
N LEU A 200 -13.46 29.01 -7.37
CA LEU A 200 -13.70 27.59 -7.66
C LEU A 200 -13.51 27.22 -9.14
N GLU A 201 -13.73 28.19 -10.02
CA GLU A 201 -13.65 28.02 -11.48
C GLU A 201 -12.20 28.14 -11.97
N ASP A 202 -11.35 28.79 -11.17
CA ASP A 202 -9.94 28.99 -11.50
C ASP A 202 -9.08 27.80 -11.06
N SER A 203 -8.79 26.93 -12.02
CA SER A 203 -7.87 25.81 -11.82
C SER A 203 -6.40 26.25 -11.59
N ASN A 204 -6.04 27.50 -11.89
CA ASN A 204 -4.68 27.97 -11.71
C ASN A 204 -4.42 28.39 -10.26
N ARG A 205 -3.49 27.68 -9.63
CA ARG A 205 -2.98 28.05 -8.32
C ARG A 205 -1.88 29.09 -8.46
N PHE A 206 -1.87 30.05 -7.55
CA PHE A 206 -0.83 31.05 -7.46
C PHE A 206 -0.25 31.09 -6.05
N ARG A 207 0.91 31.73 -5.92
CA ARG A 207 1.71 31.74 -4.70
C ARG A 207 1.80 33.14 -4.10
N ILE A 208 1.48 33.25 -2.82
CA ILE A 208 1.59 34.46 -2.01
C ILE A 208 2.69 34.25 -0.97
N LYS A 209 3.57 35.24 -0.80
CA LYS A 209 4.52 35.27 0.32
C LYS A 209 3.91 36.07 1.46
N ALA A 210 3.73 35.43 2.60
CA ALA A 210 3.13 36.04 3.78
C ALA A 210 4.07 35.92 4.99
N LYS A 211 4.14 36.98 5.79
CA LYS A 211 4.86 36.97 7.06
C LYS A 211 3.97 36.39 8.14
N THR A 212 4.57 35.64 9.06
CA THR A 212 3.87 35.05 10.19
C THR A 212 4.74 35.06 11.44
N LEU A 213 4.10 34.87 12.59
CA LEU A 213 4.75 34.63 13.87
C LEU A 213 4.72 33.12 14.14
N PRO A 214 5.82 32.53 14.64
CA PRO A 214 5.87 31.10 14.96
C PRO A 214 4.84 30.69 16.02
N THR A 215 4.54 31.59 16.97
CA THR A 215 3.70 31.30 18.14
C THR A 215 2.72 32.43 18.42
N GLY A 216 1.60 32.09 19.07
CA GLY A 216 0.64 33.05 19.64
C GLY A 216 -0.54 33.42 18.74
N ILE A 217 -0.57 32.92 17.50
CA ILE A 217 -1.67 33.11 16.56
C ILE A 217 -1.98 31.76 15.91
N THR A 218 -3.25 31.39 15.89
CA THR A 218 -3.70 30.16 15.23
C THR A 218 -3.47 30.26 13.72
N PHE A 219 -3.21 29.13 13.08
CA PHE A 219 -3.02 29.11 11.64
C PHE A 219 -4.26 29.61 10.90
N GLY A 220 -5.47 29.30 11.39
CA GLY A 220 -6.73 29.77 10.80
C GLY A 220 -6.88 31.29 10.83
N ASP A 221 -6.59 31.93 11.96
CA ASP A 221 -6.65 33.39 12.08
C ASP A 221 -5.58 34.08 11.23
N TRP A 222 -4.38 33.50 11.18
CA TRP A 222 -3.32 33.97 10.30
C TRP A 222 -3.73 33.86 8.82
N PHE A 223 -4.31 32.74 8.40
CA PHE A 223 -4.78 32.55 7.03
C PHE A 223 -5.84 33.58 6.64
N TYR A 224 -6.81 33.86 7.52
CA TYR A 224 -7.80 34.90 7.28
C TYR A 224 -7.15 36.27 7.06
N ARG A 225 -6.19 36.65 7.91
CA ARG A 225 -5.44 37.91 7.76
C ARG A 225 -4.69 37.98 6.44
N VAL A 226 -4.04 36.88 6.01
CA VAL A 226 -3.31 36.84 4.74
C VAL A 226 -4.23 37.09 3.55
N VAL A 227 -5.43 36.49 3.58
CA VAL A 227 -6.44 36.69 2.53
C VAL A 227 -6.98 38.12 2.54
N ASP A 228 -7.28 38.67 3.72
CA ASP A 228 -7.76 40.05 3.87
C ASP A 228 -6.73 41.07 3.38
N ASP A 229 -5.47 40.96 3.81
CA ASP A 229 -4.36 41.80 3.38
C ASP A 229 -4.12 41.72 1.86
N TYR A 230 -4.28 40.52 1.28
CA TYR A 230 -4.14 40.32 -0.17
C TYR A 230 -5.29 41.00 -0.93
N ASN A 231 -6.52 40.81 -0.48
CA ASN A 231 -7.73 41.36 -1.10
C ASN A 231 -7.74 42.90 -1.02
N HIS A 232 -7.30 43.48 0.10
CA HIS A 232 -7.15 44.92 0.26
C HIS A 232 -6.13 45.51 -0.73
N LYS A 233 -5.00 44.81 -0.94
CA LYS A 233 -3.96 45.25 -1.90
C LYS A 233 -4.34 45.00 -3.37
N ASN A 234 -5.21 44.04 -3.64
CA ASN A 234 -5.59 43.61 -4.99
C ASN A 234 -7.11 43.59 -5.19
N PRO A 235 -7.78 44.76 -5.15
CA PRO A 235 -9.24 44.83 -5.20
C PRO A 235 -9.84 44.30 -6.51
N THR A 236 -9.08 44.26 -7.60
CA THR A 236 -9.54 43.77 -8.91
C THR A 236 -9.39 42.25 -9.08
N SER A 237 -8.71 41.57 -8.15
CA SER A 237 -8.42 40.14 -8.27
C SER A 237 -8.37 39.48 -6.89
N ILE A 238 -9.53 39.47 -6.24
CA ILE A 238 -9.69 38.97 -4.87
C ILE A 238 -9.70 37.44 -4.80
N ILE A 239 -9.44 36.93 -3.61
CA ILE A 239 -9.63 35.55 -3.21
C ILE A 239 -11.00 35.45 -2.56
N HIS A 240 -11.87 34.61 -3.12
CA HIS A 240 -13.22 34.40 -2.60
C HIS A 240 -13.19 33.40 -1.43
N LEU A 241 -13.64 33.86 -0.26
CA LEU A 241 -13.84 33.02 0.94
C LEU A 241 -15.28 32.50 1.05
N THR A 242 -16.23 33.18 0.39
CA THR A 242 -17.65 32.85 0.33
C THR A 242 -18.10 32.64 -1.11
N ASP A 243 -19.21 31.91 -1.27
CA ASP A 243 -19.87 31.68 -2.55
C ASP A 243 -20.81 32.82 -2.93
N GLN A 244 -21.44 32.71 -4.10
CA GLN A 244 -22.46 33.65 -4.61
C GLN A 244 -23.67 33.78 -3.67
N GLU A 245 -23.96 32.75 -2.88
CA GLU A 245 -25.03 32.73 -1.87
C GLU A 245 -24.54 33.17 -0.47
N GLU A 246 -23.35 33.78 -0.37
CA GLU A 246 -22.69 34.21 0.88
C GLU A 246 -22.31 33.07 1.85
N GLU A 247 -22.49 31.80 1.46
CA GLU A 247 -22.02 30.66 2.23
C GLU A 247 -20.49 30.54 2.19
N SER A 248 -19.86 30.36 3.35
CA SER A 248 -18.40 30.28 3.44
C SER A 248 -17.88 28.92 2.97
N TYR A 249 -16.81 28.94 2.17
CA TYR A 249 -16.13 27.74 1.73
C TYR A 249 -15.41 27.03 2.88
N TYR A 250 -15.28 25.71 2.74
CA TYR A 250 -14.47 24.89 3.60
C TYR A 250 -13.06 24.78 3.04
N TRP A 251 -12.05 24.96 3.89
CA TRP A 251 -10.65 24.91 3.52
C TRP A 251 -9.91 23.81 4.27
N ILE A 252 -8.99 23.16 3.57
CA ILE A 252 -7.98 22.28 4.14
C ILE A 252 -6.60 22.83 3.82
N PHE A 253 -5.69 22.58 4.75
CA PHE A 253 -4.33 23.11 4.72
C PHE A 253 -3.35 21.97 4.89
N TYR A 254 -2.34 21.92 4.03
CA TYR A 254 -1.25 20.95 4.17
C TYR A 254 0.05 21.50 3.63
N THR A 255 1.16 21.03 4.19
CA THR A 255 2.49 21.22 3.62
C THR A 255 2.88 20.04 2.76
N LYS A 256 3.65 20.31 1.70
CA LYS A 256 4.26 19.29 0.85
C LYS A 256 5.71 19.65 0.58
N LYS A 257 6.65 18.88 1.16
CA LYS A 257 8.10 19.12 1.02
C LYS A 257 8.63 18.71 -0.36
N SER A 258 8.06 17.66 -0.96
CA SER A 258 8.47 17.13 -2.27
C SER A 258 7.31 16.40 -2.95
N PHE A 259 7.40 16.16 -4.26
CA PHE A 259 6.42 15.35 -5.00
C PHE A 259 6.15 13.98 -4.35
N PHE A 260 7.18 13.37 -3.75
CA PHE A 260 7.14 12.06 -3.11
C PHE A 260 6.91 12.09 -1.58
N SER A 261 6.86 13.27 -0.94
CA SER A 261 6.58 13.34 0.49
C SER A 261 5.08 13.23 0.74
N LEU A 262 4.70 12.49 1.79
CA LEU A 262 3.34 12.52 2.34
C LEU A 262 2.93 13.96 2.66
N ARG A 263 1.66 14.28 2.41
CA ARG A 263 1.07 15.58 2.81
C ARG A 263 1.02 15.62 4.33
N LYS A 264 1.53 16.69 4.93
CA LYS A 264 1.34 16.93 6.37
C LYS A 264 0.23 17.96 6.52
N TYR A 265 -0.94 17.51 6.96
CA TYR A 265 -2.08 18.38 7.23
C TYR A 265 -1.78 19.31 8.41
N ILE A 266 -2.28 20.53 8.31
CA ILE A 266 -2.12 21.59 9.29
C ILE A 266 -3.41 21.69 10.10
N ASP A 267 -3.30 21.62 11.42
CA ASP A 267 -4.41 21.90 12.34
C ASP A 267 -4.57 23.42 12.45
N PHE A 268 -5.69 23.95 11.95
CA PHE A 268 -5.93 25.39 11.91
C PHE A 268 -6.13 26.01 13.29
N ASP A 269 -6.47 25.20 14.31
CA ASP A 269 -6.63 25.64 15.70
C ASP A 269 -5.29 25.84 16.41
N GLN A 270 -4.20 25.36 15.82
CA GLN A 270 -2.84 25.43 16.39
C GLN A 270 -1.99 26.49 15.70
N ASP A 271 -0.93 26.93 16.36
CA ASP A 271 0.01 27.90 15.79
C ASP A 271 1.00 27.24 14.80
N ILE A 272 1.86 28.07 14.19
CA ILE A 272 2.83 27.64 13.17
C ILE A 272 3.86 26.66 13.75
N ALA A 273 4.32 26.92 14.98
CA ALA A 273 5.32 26.09 15.67
C ALA A 273 4.76 24.72 16.06
N ALA A 274 3.54 24.65 16.58
CA ALA A 274 2.87 23.39 16.93
C ALA A 274 2.56 22.52 15.70
N ASN A 275 2.29 23.14 14.56
CA ASN A 275 2.20 22.46 13.27
C ASN A 275 3.56 22.05 12.67
N GLU A 276 4.68 22.37 13.34
CA GLU A 276 6.07 22.19 12.89
C GLU A 276 6.31 22.73 11.46
N ILE A 277 5.70 23.87 11.13
CA ILE A 277 5.90 24.55 9.85
C ILE A 277 7.20 25.35 9.96
N LEU A 278 8.08 25.18 8.98
CA LEU A 278 9.37 25.85 8.93
C LEU A 278 9.34 27.10 8.04
N GLU A 279 10.33 27.96 8.20
CA GLU A 279 10.47 29.13 7.34
C GLU A 279 10.66 28.72 5.87
N ASN A 280 10.01 29.45 4.97
CA ASN A 280 9.91 29.19 3.53
C ASN A 280 9.11 27.94 3.13
N ASP A 281 8.46 27.23 4.05
CA ASP A 281 7.59 26.12 3.70
C ASP A 281 6.45 26.56 2.76
N ILE A 282 6.02 25.60 1.95
CA ILE A 282 4.92 25.76 1.00
C ILE A 282 3.66 25.20 1.64
N VAL A 283 2.76 26.10 2.03
CA VAL A 283 1.45 25.76 2.54
C VAL A 283 0.45 25.79 1.40
N ILE A 284 -0.17 24.64 1.13
CA ILE A 284 -1.19 24.49 0.11
C ILE A 284 -2.55 24.64 0.78
N CYS A 285 -3.32 25.63 0.35
CA CYS A 285 -4.69 25.87 0.79
C CYS A 285 -5.64 25.44 -0.32
N LYS A 286 -6.58 24.56 0.01
CA LYS A 286 -7.50 23.96 -0.96
C LYS A 286 -8.93 24.01 -0.46
N ARG A 287 -9.89 24.35 -1.32
CA ARG A 287 -11.31 24.30 -0.95
C ARG A 287 -11.83 22.85 -1.00
N VAL A 288 -12.78 22.54 -0.14
CA VAL A 288 -13.49 21.25 -0.08
C VAL A 288 -14.94 21.49 -0.43
N ILE A 289 -15.44 20.76 -1.43
CA ILE A 289 -16.83 20.79 -1.86
C ILE A 289 -17.41 19.40 -1.58
N GLN A 290 -18.39 19.29 -0.69
CA GLN A 290 -19.12 18.02 -0.45
C GLN A 290 -18.19 16.80 -0.25
N HIS A 291 -17.18 16.91 0.63
CA HIS A 291 -16.15 15.88 0.90
C HIS A 291 -15.21 15.52 -0.28
N GLU A 292 -15.33 16.19 -1.42
CA GLU A 292 -14.35 16.11 -2.51
C GLU A 292 -13.42 17.33 -2.46
N GLU A 293 -12.11 17.05 -2.55
CA GLU A 293 -11.13 18.11 -2.67
C GLU A 293 -11.21 18.75 -4.07
N GLU A 294 -11.19 20.09 -4.17
CA GLU A 294 -11.19 20.86 -5.44
C GLU A 294 -10.21 20.29 -6.49
N GLY A 295 -10.70 19.85 -7.65
CA GLY A 295 -9.86 19.29 -8.73
C GLY A 295 -9.57 17.78 -8.63
N ALA A 296 -10.22 17.03 -7.73
CA ALA A 296 -10.37 15.59 -7.92
C ALA A 296 -11.25 15.37 -9.18
N LYS A 297 -10.69 14.73 -10.22
CA LYS A 297 -11.49 14.38 -11.40
C LYS A 297 -12.62 13.45 -10.97
N ARG A 298 -13.86 13.79 -11.28
CA ARG A 298 -14.99 12.86 -11.27
C ARG A 298 -14.64 11.69 -12.18
N THR A 299 -14.22 10.56 -11.61
CA THR A 299 -14.28 9.29 -12.32
C THR A 299 -15.73 8.84 -12.26
N SER A 300 -16.47 9.15 -13.31
CA SER A 300 -17.78 8.56 -13.63
C SER A 300 -17.66 7.06 -13.84
#